data_AF-A0A973M4J0-F1
#
_entry.id   AF-A0A973M4J0-F1
#
_cell.length_a   1.000
_cell.length_b   1.000
_cell.length_c   1.000
_cell.angle_alpha   90.00
_cell.angle_beta   90.00
_cell.angle_gamma   90.00
#
_symmetry.space_group_name_H-M   'P 1'
#
loop_
_entity.id
_entity.type
_entity.pdbx_description
1 polymer ?
#
loop_
_entity_poly.entity_id
_entity_poly.type
_entity_poly.pdbx_seq_one_letter_code
_entity_poly.pdbx_strand_id
1 'polypeptide(L)'
;DAVAAYFVMDWAAVWRDIAGGLLIAGAIDAWVPKEWLRAFFFEGNDFLAALWGPIVGPIVSVLSFVCSVGNVPLAAVLWNGGISFGGVASFILADLIVLPIIFIYGKYYGLRPALRITGTFYLAMVLAGYAVELIFAVTGLTPHTRNATVIDAAISWNYTTWLNIAFLALAALFLVRFVRTGGLGMLKMMGGSPDPHEEHDAHHRHHGNDGNHH
;
A
#
# COMPACT_ATOMS: atom_id res chain seq x y z
N ASP A 1 -15.81 -16.97 -15.31
CA ASP A 1 -14.42 -17.44 -15.12
C ASP A 1 -13.44 -16.30 -14.98
N ALA A 2 -13.48 -15.29 -15.87
CA ALA A 2 -12.63 -14.08 -15.76
C ALA A 2 -12.69 -13.38 -14.39
N VAL A 3 -13.88 -13.18 -13.80
CA VAL A 3 -14.04 -12.50 -12.50
C VAL A 3 -13.31 -13.22 -11.35
N ALA A 4 -13.38 -14.55 -11.30
CA ALA A 4 -12.68 -15.33 -10.28
C ALA A 4 -11.17 -15.32 -10.48
N ALA A 5 -10.69 -15.26 -11.74
CA ALA A 5 -9.27 -15.14 -12.06
C ALA A 5 -8.71 -13.76 -11.67
N TYR A 6 -9.40 -12.67 -12.00
CA TYR A 6 -9.00 -11.33 -11.56
C TYR A 6 -8.99 -11.21 -10.05
N PHE A 7 -10.03 -11.70 -9.37
CA PHE A 7 -10.09 -11.67 -7.90
C PHE A 7 -8.87 -12.34 -7.24
N VAL A 8 -8.47 -13.52 -7.71
CA VAL A 8 -7.30 -14.22 -7.15
C VAL A 8 -5.99 -13.55 -7.53
N MET A 9 -5.86 -13.02 -8.76
CA MET A 9 -4.66 -12.30 -9.19
C MET A 9 -4.46 -11.00 -8.42
N ASP A 10 -5.51 -10.22 -8.22
CA ASP A 10 -5.46 -8.98 -7.44
C ASP A 10 -5.06 -9.27 -5.99
N TRP A 11 -5.62 -10.33 -5.40
CA TRP A 11 -5.25 -10.75 -4.05
C TRP A 11 -3.80 -11.23 -3.96
N ALA A 12 -3.33 -11.99 -4.95
CA ALA A 12 -1.94 -12.45 -5.02
C ALA A 12 -0.93 -11.31 -5.20
N ALA A 13 -1.31 -10.25 -5.93
CA ALA A 13 -0.48 -9.07 -6.13
C ALA A 13 -0.33 -8.25 -4.83
N VAL A 14 -1.41 -8.12 -4.05
CA VAL A 14 -1.45 -7.20 -2.89
C VAL A 14 -1.06 -7.88 -1.57
N TRP A 15 -1.15 -9.21 -1.45
CA TRP A 15 -0.91 -9.92 -0.18
C TRP A 15 0.47 -9.65 0.43
N ARG A 16 1.53 -9.53 -0.38
CA ARG A 16 2.89 -9.24 0.12
C ARG A 16 2.97 -7.85 0.75
N ASP A 17 2.31 -6.86 0.14
CA ASP A 17 2.30 -5.49 0.64
C ASP A 17 1.52 -5.37 1.95
N ILE A 18 0.38 -6.09 2.06
CA ILE A 18 -0.40 -6.18 3.29
C ILE A 18 0.41 -6.86 4.40
N ALA A 19 1.00 -8.03 4.11
CA ALA A 19 1.80 -8.77 5.08
C ALA A 19 3.00 -7.94 5.56
N GLY A 20 3.71 -7.28 4.63
CA GLY A 20 4.80 -6.37 4.95
C GLY A 20 4.35 -5.20 5.83
N GLY A 21 3.27 -4.51 5.44
CA GLY A 21 2.72 -3.39 6.20
C GLY A 21 2.27 -3.79 7.62
N LEU A 22 1.61 -4.94 7.76
CA LEU A 22 1.15 -5.44 9.06
C LEU A 22 2.33 -5.86 9.96
N LEU A 23 3.35 -6.51 9.39
CA LEU A 23 4.57 -6.88 10.14
C LEU A 23 5.33 -5.65 10.63
N ILE A 24 5.50 -4.64 9.77
CA ILE A 24 6.17 -3.39 10.14
C ILE A 24 5.37 -2.62 11.18
N ALA A 25 4.04 -2.51 11.01
CA ALA A 25 3.16 -1.85 11.97
C ALA A 25 3.22 -2.55 13.34
N GLY A 26 3.12 -3.87 13.39
CA GLY A 26 3.22 -4.65 14.62
C GLY A 26 4.59 -4.54 15.30
N ALA A 27 5.68 -4.54 14.52
CA ALA A 27 7.03 -4.34 15.05
C ALA A 27 7.20 -2.95 15.67
N ILE A 28 6.67 -1.90 15.01
CA ILE A 28 6.71 -0.53 15.53
C ILE A 28 5.86 -0.40 16.79
N ASP A 29 4.64 -0.94 16.83
CA ASP A 29 3.77 -0.90 18.00
C ASP A 29 4.37 -1.64 19.21
N ALA A 30 5.09 -2.74 18.96
CA ALA A 30 5.74 -3.53 20.00
C ALA A 30 7.06 -2.93 20.51
N TRP A 31 7.85 -2.29 19.64
CA TRP A 31 9.20 -1.83 19.97
C TRP A 31 9.27 -0.34 20.35
N VAL A 32 8.36 0.49 19.86
CA VAL A 32 8.36 1.94 20.14
C VAL A 32 7.45 2.24 21.33
N PRO A 33 7.98 2.74 22.46
CA PRO A 33 7.15 3.13 23.60
C PRO A 33 6.14 4.19 23.20
N LYS A 34 4.88 4.00 23.59
CA LYS A 34 3.79 4.92 23.23
C LYS A 34 4.11 6.32 23.74
N GLU A 35 4.65 6.44 24.94
CA GLU A 35 5.04 7.72 25.57
C GLU A 35 6.00 8.54 24.69
N TRP A 36 6.91 7.87 23.98
CA TRP A 36 7.82 8.53 23.05
C TRP A 36 7.08 9.08 21.83
N LEU A 37 6.19 8.29 21.22
CA LEU A 37 5.35 8.75 20.11
C LEU A 37 4.43 9.90 20.53
N ARG A 38 3.83 9.80 21.71
CA ARG A 38 2.97 10.85 22.29
C ARG A 38 3.73 12.16 22.43
N ALA A 39 4.94 12.10 22.98
CA ALA A 39 5.81 13.27 23.11
C ALA A 39 6.23 13.83 21.74
N PHE A 40 6.55 12.96 20.78
CA PHE A 40 6.93 13.35 19.42
C PHE A 40 5.78 14.01 18.63
N PHE A 41 4.54 13.57 18.85
CA PHE A 41 3.35 14.13 18.23
C PHE A 41 2.68 15.23 19.07
N PHE A 42 3.31 15.67 20.15
CA PHE A 42 2.79 16.71 21.06
C PHE A 42 1.37 16.41 21.56
N GLU A 43 1.09 15.14 21.87
CA GLU A 43 -0.19 14.71 22.43
C GLU A 43 -0.46 15.42 23.76
N GLY A 44 -1.59 16.15 23.82
CA GLY A 44 -1.97 17.02 24.94
C GLY A 44 -2.03 18.51 24.58
N ASN A 45 -1.47 18.91 23.44
CA ASN A 45 -1.68 20.25 22.88
C ASN A 45 -2.31 20.14 21.49
N ASP A 46 -3.63 20.33 21.43
CA ASP A 46 -4.42 20.13 20.21
C ASP A 46 -3.92 20.97 19.02
N PHE A 47 -3.43 22.20 19.28
CA PHE A 47 -2.91 23.07 18.23
C PHE A 47 -1.57 22.58 17.66
N LEU A 48 -0.63 22.20 18.52
CA LEU A 48 0.69 21.71 18.10
C LEU A 48 0.58 20.35 17.39
N ALA A 49 -0.26 19.44 17.89
CA ALA A 49 -0.52 18.16 17.24
C ALA A 49 -1.19 18.35 15.85
N ALA A 50 -2.19 19.23 15.76
CA ALA A 50 -2.86 19.59 14.51
C ALA A 50 -1.90 20.19 13.48
N LEU A 51 -0.92 20.98 13.92
CA LEU A 51 0.06 21.60 13.03
C LEU A 51 1.15 20.61 12.58
N TRP A 52 1.68 19.82 13.53
CA TRP A 52 2.83 18.95 13.32
C TRP A 52 2.49 17.66 12.58
N GLY A 53 1.35 17.05 12.89
CA GLY A 53 0.93 15.77 12.31
C GLY A 53 0.86 15.77 10.78
N PRO A 54 0.18 16.74 10.12
CA PRO A 54 0.07 16.80 8.67
C PRO A 54 1.39 17.01 7.92
N ILE A 55 2.39 17.61 8.58
CA ILE A 55 3.73 17.84 8.01
C ILE A 55 4.55 16.55 8.07
N VAL A 56 4.50 15.87 9.21
CA VAL A 56 5.33 14.70 9.50
C VAL A 56 4.75 13.44 8.88
N GLY A 57 3.42 13.32 8.81
CA GLY A 57 2.71 12.17 8.24
C GLY A 57 3.27 11.75 6.88
N PRO A 58 3.34 12.64 5.88
CA PRO A 58 3.88 12.27 4.58
C PRO A 58 5.34 11.83 4.62
N ILE A 59 6.16 12.44 5.49
CA ILE A 59 7.58 12.09 5.62
C ILE A 59 7.71 10.66 6.16
N VAL A 60 6.97 10.32 7.22
CA VAL A 60 7.01 8.97 7.81
C VAL A 60 6.52 7.93 6.81
N SER A 61 5.51 8.26 6.00
CA SER A 61 4.99 7.38 4.94
C SER A 61 6.03 7.09 3.85
N VAL A 62 6.76 8.11 3.38
CA VAL A 62 7.84 7.92 2.42
C VAL A 62 8.98 7.08 3.02
N LEU A 63 9.31 7.28 4.30
CA LEU A 63 10.39 6.56 4.98
C LEU A 63 10.04 5.12 5.34
N SER A 64 8.78 4.82 5.63
CA SER A 64 8.33 3.45 5.99
C SER A 64 8.38 2.50 4.80
N PHE A 65 8.44 3.02 3.57
CA PHE A 65 8.49 2.22 2.33
C PHE A 65 7.32 1.24 2.21
N VAL A 66 6.21 1.51 2.88
CA VAL A 66 5.02 0.69 2.78
C VAL A 66 4.12 1.31 1.71
N CYS A 67 3.76 0.54 0.69
CA CYS A 67 2.93 1.00 -0.40
C CYS A 67 1.44 0.71 -0.14
N SER A 68 0.60 1.68 -0.55
CA SER A 68 -0.87 1.61 -0.60
C SER A 68 -1.52 0.96 0.64
N VAL A 69 -2.01 -0.27 0.51
CA VAL A 69 -2.82 -0.96 1.53
C VAL A 69 -2.07 -1.17 2.85
N GLY A 70 -0.74 -1.34 2.80
CA GLY A 70 0.05 -1.55 4.01
C GLY A 70 0.18 -0.31 4.90
N ASN A 71 -0.03 0.90 4.35
CA ASN A 71 0.06 2.13 5.14
C ASN A 71 -1.10 2.26 6.13
N VAL A 72 -2.24 1.63 5.88
CA VAL A 72 -3.42 1.71 6.75
C VAL A 72 -3.16 1.11 8.15
N PRO A 73 -2.61 -0.11 8.29
CA PRO A 73 -2.18 -0.64 9.58
C PRO A 73 -1.18 0.27 10.32
N LEU A 74 -0.19 0.81 9.62
CA LEU A 74 0.81 1.69 10.22
C LEU A 74 0.20 3.01 10.70
N ALA A 75 -0.74 3.56 9.93
CA ALA A 75 -1.50 4.75 10.30
C ALA A 75 -2.31 4.52 11.60
N ALA A 76 -2.87 3.32 11.78
CA ALA A 76 -3.58 2.96 13.02
C ALA A 76 -2.63 2.92 14.24
N VAL A 77 -1.40 2.43 14.07
CA VAL A 77 -0.38 2.45 15.13
C VAL A 77 0.03 3.88 15.47
N LEU A 78 0.26 4.73 14.47
CA LEU A 78 0.59 6.15 14.68
C LEU A 78 -0.57 6.92 15.33
N TRP A 79 -1.82 6.62 14.98
CA TRP A 79 -3.02 7.15 15.64
C TRP A 79 -3.06 6.83 17.13
N ASN A 80 -2.78 5.57 17.49
CA ASN A 80 -2.63 5.17 18.90
C ASN A 80 -1.39 5.80 19.56
N GLY A 81 -0.36 6.12 18.78
CA GLY A 81 0.83 6.86 19.19
C GLY A 81 0.63 8.38 19.31
N GLY A 82 -0.55 8.90 18.96
CA GLY A 82 -0.93 10.28 19.23
C GLY A 82 -0.83 11.27 18.07
N ILE A 83 -0.60 10.82 16.83
CA ILE A 83 -0.67 11.68 15.65
C ILE A 83 -2.07 12.31 15.50
N SER A 84 -2.16 13.55 15.02
CA SER A 84 -3.44 14.22 14.75
C SER A 84 -4.21 13.57 13.60
N PHE A 85 -5.50 13.89 13.48
CA PHE A 85 -6.40 13.24 12.53
C PHE A 85 -6.05 13.61 11.08
N GLY A 86 -5.78 14.88 10.83
CA GLY A 86 -5.19 15.38 9.60
C GLY A 86 -3.80 14.81 9.35
N GLY A 87 -3.04 14.49 10.40
CA GLY A 87 -1.77 13.76 10.31
C GLY A 87 -1.95 12.36 9.75
N VAL A 88 -2.91 11.58 10.27
CA VAL A 88 -3.30 10.27 9.70
C VAL A 88 -3.75 10.42 8.25
N ALA A 89 -4.61 11.40 7.95
CA ALA A 89 -5.11 11.63 6.61
C ALA A 89 -3.97 11.94 5.62
N SER A 90 -3.06 12.85 5.99
CA SER A 90 -1.89 13.19 5.17
C SER A 90 -0.92 12.00 5.01
N PHE A 91 -0.75 11.18 6.05
CA PHE A 91 0.10 9.98 6.02
C PHE A 91 -0.42 8.96 5.02
N ILE A 92 -1.73 8.70 5.03
CA ILE A 92 -2.37 7.78 4.07
C ILE A 92 -2.27 8.34 2.66
N LEU A 93 -2.58 9.63 2.46
CA LEU A 93 -2.48 10.30 1.16
C LEU A 93 -1.06 10.36 0.59
N ALA A 94 -0.04 10.20 1.44
CA ALA A 94 1.35 10.25 1.02
C ALA A 94 1.83 8.99 0.29
N ASP A 95 1.03 7.93 0.25
CA ASP A 95 1.30 6.76 -0.59
C ASP A 95 1.37 7.09 -2.10
N LEU A 96 0.88 8.27 -2.52
CA LEU A 96 1.08 8.85 -3.85
C LEU A 96 2.56 9.17 -4.16
N ILE A 97 3.39 9.37 -3.13
CA ILE A 97 4.84 9.61 -3.27
C ILE A 97 5.58 8.36 -2.78
N VAL A 98 5.82 7.42 -3.69
CA VAL A 98 6.66 6.24 -3.39
C VAL A 98 8.09 6.50 -3.87
N LEU A 99 9.10 6.11 -3.08
CA LEU A 99 10.52 6.27 -3.41
C LEU A 99 10.90 5.74 -4.82
N PRO A 100 10.43 4.57 -5.29
CA PRO A 100 10.68 4.10 -6.65
C PRO A 100 10.17 5.06 -7.73
N ILE A 101 9.02 5.70 -7.52
CA ILE A 101 8.45 6.68 -8.45
C ILE A 101 9.34 7.92 -8.53
N ILE A 102 9.85 8.40 -7.40
CA ILE A 102 10.78 9.55 -7.36
C ILE A 102 12.07 9.21 -8.13
N PHE A 103 12.61 8.00 -7.96
CA PHE A 103 13.78 7.55 -8.71
C PHE A 103 13.51 7.49 -10.22
N ILE A 104 12.33 7.04 -10.64
CA ILE A 104 11.91 7.05 -12.06
C ILE A 104 11.84 8.48 -12.58
N TYR A 105 11.23 9.41 -11.84
CA TYR A 105 11.18 10.82 -12.23
C TYR A 105 12.57 11.46 -12.31
N GLY A 106 13.46 11.12 -11.38
CA GLY A 106 14.85 11.56 -11.41
C GLY A 106 15.61 11.05 -12.63
N LYS A 107 15.36 9.80 -13.03
CA LYS A 107 15.97 9.18 -14.22
C LYS A 107 15.40 9.72 -15.53
N TYR A 108 14.11 10.01 -15.58
CA TYR A 108 13.41 10.41 -16.81
C TYR A 108 13.43 11.93 -17.06
N TYR A 109 13.16 12.74 -16.03
CA TYR A 109 13.06 14.20 -16.13
C TYR A 109 14.29 14.94 -15.56
N GLY A 110 15.14 14.24 -14.80
CA GLY A 110 16.24 14.85 -14.06
C GLY A 110 15.86 15.25 -12.63
N LEU A 111 16.86 15.44 -11.76
CA LEU A 111 16.68 15.67 -10.32
C LEU A 111 15.88 16.95 -10.00
N ARG A 112 16.09 18.04 -10.73
CA ARG A 112 15.44 19.33 -10.46
C ARG A 112 13.91 19.27 -10.64
N PRO A 113 13.36 18.81 -11.79
CA PRO A 113 11.92 18.66 -11.93
C PRO A 113 11.35 17.55 -11.04
N ALA A 114 12.07 16.45 -10.80
CA ALA A 114 11.62 15.41 -9.87
C ALA A 114 11.36 15.98 -8.47
N LEU A 115 12.29 16.77 -7.92
CA LEU A 115 12.12 17.44 -6.62
C LEU A 115 10.99 18.46 -6.61
N ARG A 116 10.74 19.17 -7.72
CA ARG A 116 9.59 20.09 -7.83
C ARG A 116 8.27 19.33 -7.77
N ILE A 117 8.15 18.24 -8.52
CA ILE A 117 6.94 17.39 -8.55
C ILE A 117 6.69 16.82 -7.16
N THR A 118 7.70 16.20 -6.54
CA THR A 118 7.62 15.68 -5.18
C THR A 118 7.24 16.77 -4.18
N GLY A 119 7.86 17.96 -4.27
CA GLY A 119 7.54 19.10 -3.41
C GLY A 119 6.11 19.59 -3.56
N THR A 120 5.58 19.67 -4.79
CA THR A 120 4.18 20.06 -5.04
C THR A 120 3.19 19.02 -4.50
N PHE A 121 3.46 17.74 -4.68
CA PHE A 121 2.62 16.68 -4.12
C PHE A 121 2.66 16.66 -2.60
N TYR A 122 3.85 16.81 -2.01
CA TYR A 122 4.02 16.92 -0.57
C TYR A 122 3.22 18.09 0.00
N LEU A 123 3.33 19.27 -0.61
CA LEU A 123 2.55 20.43 -0.20
C LEU A 123 1.04 20.18 -0.30
N ALA A 124 0.58 19.56 -1.39
CA ALA A 124 -0.82 19.21 -1.56
C ALA A 124 -1.33 18.25 -0.48
N MET A 125 -0.52 17.27 -0.07
CA MET A 125 -0.87 16.32 1.00
C MET A 125 -0.95 16.98 2.37
N VAL A 126 0.02 17.84 2.68
CA VAL A 126 0.03 18.62 3.94
C VAL A 126 -1.20 19.51 4.01
N LEU A 127 -1.51 20.24 2.92
CA LEU A 127 -2.70 21.09 2.83
C LEU A 127 -4.00 20.28 2.91
N ALA A 128 -4.06 19.10 2.29
CA ALA A 128 -5.20 18.20 2.41
C ALA A 128 -5.37 17.71 3.86
N GLY A 129 -4.27 17.34 4.53
CA GLY A 129 -4.27 16.99 5.95
C GLY A 129 -4.79 18.13 6.83
N TYR A 130 -4.36 19.37 6.58
CA TYR A 130 -4.89 20.54 7.28
C TYR A 130 -6.35 20.82 6.97
N ALA A 131 -6.79 20.64 5.72
CA ALA A 131 -8.19 20.79 5.36
C ALA A 131 -9.05 19.78 6.12
N VAL A 132 -8.62 18.52 6.20
CA VAL A 132 -9.28 17.48 6.98
C VAL A 132 -9.30 17.84 8.47
N GLU A 133 -8.16 18.22 9.04
CA GLU A 133 -8.07 18.64 10.45
C GLU A 133 -9.02 19.80 10.75
N LEU A 134 -9.05 20.84 9.90
CA LEU A 134 -9.89 22.01 10.09
C LEU A 134 -11.37 21.67 9.99
N ILE A 135 -11.77 20.89 8.98
CA ILE A 135 -13.17 20.46 8.80
C ILE A 135 -13.64 19.69 10.04
N PHE A 136 -12.82 18.76 10.53
CA PHE A 136 -13.17 17.94 11.70
C PHE A 136 -13.13 18.74 13.01
N ALA A 137 -12.21 19.68 13.15
CA ALA A 137 -12.15 20.59 14.30
C ALA A 137 -13.37 21.52 14.35
N VAL A 138 -13.79 22.09 13.21
CA VAL A 138 -14.97 22.97 13.11
C VAL A 138 -16.27 22.22 13.34
N THR A 139 -16.36 20.97 12.88
CA THR A 139 -17.56 20.14 13.05
C THR A 139 -17.64 19.49 14.43
N GLY A 140 -16.60 19.57 15.26
CA GLY A 140 -16.54 18.91 16.57
C GLY A 140 -16.59 17.37 16.49
N LEU A 141 -16.37 16.82 15.29
CA LEU A 141 -16.40 15.38 15.01
C LEU A 141 -15.01 14.74 15.21
N THR A 142 -14.01 15.49 15.67
CA THR A 142 -12.70 14.95 16.05
C THR A 142 -12.88 13.84 17.09
N PRO A 143 -12.62 12.57 16.76
CA PRO A 143 -12.82 11.48 17.70
C PRO A 143 -11.86 11.65 18.88
N HIS A 144 -12.39 11.96 20.07
CA HIS A 144 -11.59 12.08 21.30
C HIS A 144 -11.11 10.71 21.82
N THR A 145 -11.66 9.61 21.30
CA THR A 145 -11.23 8.26 21.64
C THR A 145 -10.00 7.88 20.81
N ARG A 146 -8.81 8.14 21.36
CA ARG A 146 -7.52 7.59 20.89
C ARG A 146 -7.33 6.14 21.34
N ASN A 147 -8.42 5.39 21.34
CA ASN A 147 -8.45 3.95 21.54
C ASN A 147 -8.93 3.36 20.23
N ALA A 148 -8.03 3.31 19.24
CA ALA A 148 -8.07 2.15 18.38
C ALA A 148 -7.50 1.01 19.24
N THR A 149 -8.30 0.55 20.22
CA THR A 149 -8.12 -0.77 20.80
C THR A 149 -7.98 -1.67 19.59
N VAL A 150 -6.76 -2.15 19.39
CA VAL A 150 -6.37 -3.04 18.31
C VAL A 150 -7.32 -4.21 18.42
N ILE A 151 -8.42 -4.15 17.67
CA ILE A 151 -9.41 -5.19 17.51
C ILE A 151 -9.66 -5.88 18.86
N ASP A 152 -10.54 -5.33 19.71
CA ASP A 152 -11.24 -6.21 20.65
C ASP A 152 -12.01 -7.19 19.78
N ALA A 153 -11.35 -8.30 19.45
CA ALA A 153 -11.85 -9.42 18.67
C ALA A 153 -12.84 -10.21 19.54
N ALA A 154 -13.74 -9.49 20.21
CA ALA A 154 -14.94 -10.10 20.72
C ALA A 154 -15.75 -10.52 19.50
N ILE A 155 -15.75 -11.83 19.24
CA ILE A 155 -16.65 -12.46 18.28
C ILE A 155 -18.08 -12.16 18.78
N SER A 156 -18.62 -11.04 18.31
CA SER A 156 -19.99 -10.63 18.58
C SER A 156 -20.86 -11.05 17.41
N TRP A 157 -22.02 -11.62 17.70
CA TRP A 157 -22.98 -12.00 16.66
C TRP A 157 -23.76 -10.78 16.17
N ASN A 158 -23.04 -9.84 15.56
CA ASN A 158 -23.58 -8.60 15.03
C ASN A 158 -23.62 -8.63 13.48
N TYR A 159 -24.15 -7.58 12.86
CA TYR A 159 -24.24 -7.44 11.41
C TYR A 159 -22.87 -7.59 10.73
N THR A 160 -21.79 -7.09 11.35
CA THR A 160 -20.41 -7.22 10.85
C THR A 160 -20.00 -8.69 10.69
N THR A 161 -20.38 -9.55 11.63
CA THR A 161 -20.04 -10.99 11.60
C THR A 161 -20.79 -11.72 10.49
N TRP A 162 -22.09 -11.45 10.32
CA TRP A 162 -22.85 -12.01 9.20
C TRP A 162 -22.34 -11.52 7.85
N LEU A 163 -21.98 -10.24 7.76
CA LEU A 163 -21.41 -9.65 6.56
C LEU A 163 -20.04 -10.30 6.24
N ASN A 164 -19.18 -10.49 7.24
CA ASN A 164 -17.90 -11.18 7.10
C ASN A 164 -18.09 -12.64 6.62
N ILE A 165 -19.04 -13.38 7.19
CA ILE A 165 -19.35 -14.76 6.77
C ILE A 165 -19.80 -14.78 5.30
N ALA A 166 -20.69 -13.86 4.91
CA ALA A 166 -21.16 -13.77 3.53
C ALA A 166 -20.01 -13.48 2.55
N PHE A 167 -19.14 -12.52 2.88
CA PHE A 167 -17.95 -12.21 2.06
C PHE A 167 -16.96 -13.38 2.01
N LEU A 168 -16.73 -14.08 3.13
CA LEU A 168 -15.87 -15.27 3.16
C LEU A 168 -16.45 -16.41 2.33
N ALA A 169 -17.76 -16.63 2.36
CA ALA A 169 -18.42 -17.63 1.52
C ALA A 169 -18.29 -17.30 0.03
N LEU A 170 -18.45 -16.02 -0.34
CA LEU A 170 -18.24 -15.53 -1.71
C LEU A 170 -16.78 -15.69 -2.16
N ALA A 171 -15.82 -15.34 -1.30
CA ALA A 171 -14.40 -15.52 -1.57
C ALA A 171 -14.04 -17.01 -1.76
N ALA A 172 -14.57 -17.89 -0.90
CA ALA A 172 -14.40 -19.33 -1.02
C ALA A 172 -14.99 -19.86 -2.34
N LEU A 173 -16.16 -19.38 -2.76
CA LEU A 173 -16.78 -19.74 -4.04
C LEU A 173 -15.91 -19.31 -5.23
N PHE A 174 -15.34 -18.11 -5.20
CA PHE A 174 -14.41 -17.67 -6.24
C PHE A 174 -13.11 -18.48 -6.25
N LEU A 175 -12.56 -18.81 -5.09
CA LEU A 175 -11.36 -19.64 -4.99
C LEU A 175 -11.60 -21.06 -5.54
N VAL A 176 -12.71 -21.70 -5.14
CA VAL A 176 -13.09 -23.02 -5.63
C VAL A 176 -13.31 -23.00 -7.14
N ARG A 177 -13.97 -21.96 -7.66
CA ARG A 177 -14.17 -21.82 -9.11
C ARG A 177 -12.86 -21.63 -9.84
N PHE A 178 -11.97 -20.78 -9.33
CA PHE A 178 -10.64 -20.52 -9.90
C PHE A 178 -9.76 -21.78 -9.97
N VAL A 179 -9.75 -22.58 -8.90
CA VAL A 179 -9.03 -23.86 -8.85
C VAL A 179 -9.63 -24.85 -9.85
N ARG A 180 -10.96 -24.95 -9.92
CA ARG A 180 -11.66 -25.84 -10.87
C ARG A 180 -11.49 -25.44 -12.34
N THR A 181 -11.26 -24.17 -12.64
CA THR A 181 -10.99 -23.66 -14.00
C THR A 181 -9.51 -23.70 -14.39
N GLY A 182 -8.65 -24.34 -13.60
CA GLY A 182 -7.21 -24.50 -13.93
C GLY A 182 -6.31 -23.32 -13.55
N GLY A 183 -6.80 -22.37 -12.74
CA GLY A 183 -6.08 -21.15 -12.38
C GLY A 183 -4.76 -21.36 -11.60
N LEU A 184 -4.59 -22.51 -10.95
CA LEU A 184 -3.33 -22.88 -10.28
C LEU A 184 -2.14 -22.99 -11.26
N GLY A 185 -2.38 -23.41 -12.51
CA GLY A 185 -1.35 -23.44 -13.54
C GLY A 185 -0.88 -22.03 -13.93
N MET A 186 -1.82 -21.08 -13.99
CA MET A 186 -1.56 -19.68 -14.34
C MET A 186 -0.72 -18.96 -13.25
N LEU A 187 -1.04 -19.15 -11.97
CA LEU A 187 -0.24 -18.61 -10.85
C LEU A 187 1.19 -19.14 -10.84
N LYS A 188 1.39 -20.41 -11.19
CA LYS A 188 2.71 -21.03 -11.24
C LYS A 188 3.58 -20.48 -12.37
N MET A 189 2.97 -20.12 -13.51
CA MET A 189 3.67 -19.44 -14.60
C MET A 189 4.01 -17.98 -14.28
N MET A 190 3.26 -17.32 -13.40
CA MET A 190 3.51 -15.93 -12.98
C MET A 190 4.68 -15.79 -11.98
N GLY A 191 5.05 -16.86 -11.30
CA GLY A 191 6.20 -16.92 -10.38
C GLY A 191 7.50 -17.42 -11.01
N GLY A 192 7.48 -17.81 -12.29
CA GLY A 192 8.67 -18.16 -13.05
C GLY A 192 9.45 -16.90 -13.40
N SER A 193 10.78 -16.94 -13.23
CA SER A 193 11.65 -15.95 -13.86
C SER A 193 11.42 -16.00 -15.38
N PRO A 194 11.58 -14.88 -16.13
CA PRO A 194 11.63 -14.98 -17.58
C PRO A 194 12.71 -16.01 -17.90
N ASP A 195 12.35 -17.10 -18.57
CA ASP A 195 13.36 -18.01 -19.10
C ASP A 195 14.36 -17.14 -19.88
N PRO A 196 15.68 -17.29 -19.64
CA PRO A 196 16.65 -16.64 -20.49
C PRO A 196 16.31 -17.08 -21.90
N HIS A 197 16.03 -16.11 -22.77
CA HIS A 197 15.91 -16.34 -24.19
C HIS A 197 17.06 -17.27 -24.63
N GLU A 198 16.71 -18.50 -25.03
CA GLU A 198 17.57 -19.30 -25.89
C GLU A 198 17.63 -18.57 -27.24
N GLU A 199 18.52 -17.58 -27.32
CA GLU A 199 19.21 -17.30 -28.56
C GLU A 199 20.13 -18.49 -28.88
N HIS A 200 20.29 -18.77 -30.18
CA HIS A 200 21.03 -19.86 -30.83
C HIS A 200 20.16 -21.13 -31.07
N ASP A 201 19.79 -21.52 -32.29
CA ASP A 201 20.62 -21.55 -33.50
C ASP A 201 19.84 -21.29 -34.81
N ALA A 202 20.50 -20.51 -35.66
CA ALA A 202 20.16 -20.31 -37.04
C ALA A 202 20.38 -21.59 -37.87
N HIS A 203 19.30 -22.15 -38.41
CA HIS A 203 19.37 -23.10 -39.52
C HIS A 203 18.55 -22.61 -40.72
N HIS A 204 18.95 -21.46 -41.27
CA HIS A 204 18.74 -21.18 -42.69
C HIS A 204 19.81 -21.91 -43.51
N ARG A 205 19.56 -23.19 -43.87
CA ARG A 205 20.27 -23.82 -44.99
C ARG A 205 19.66 -23.33 -46.29
N HIS A 206 20.16 -22.21 -46.79
CA HIS A 206 20.15 -21.91 -48.22
C HIS A 206 21.26 -22.75 -48.87
N HIS A 207 20.90 -23.87 -49.50
CA HIS A 207 21.71 -24.42 -50.57
C HIS A 207 21.10 -23.98 -51.89
N GLY A 208 21.73 -22.98 -52.51
CA GLY A 208 21.58 -22.71 -53.93
C GLY A 208 22.14 -23.91 -54.70
N ASN A 209 21.30 -24.47 -55.57
CA ASN A 209 21.74 -25.38 -56.61
C ASN A 209 21.97 -24.55 -57.87
N ASP A 210 23.18 -24.00 -57.99
CA ASP A 210 23.68 -23.47 -59.24
C ASP A 210 23.96 -24.65 -60.19
N GLY A 211 23.46 -24.52 -61.41
CA GLY A 211 23.68 -25.49 -62.46
C GLY A 211 25.13 -25.55 -62.92
N ASN A 212 25.54 -26.72 -63.41
CA ASN A 212 26.46 -26.80 -64.54
C ASN A 212 26.52 -28.19 -65.19
N HIS A 213 26.56 -28.16 -66.53
CA HIS A 213 27.25 -29.08 -67.45
C HIS A 213 26.97 -30.60 -67.39
N HIS A 214 26.18 -31.11 -68.35
CA HIS A 214 26.62 -31.77 -69.60
C HIS A 214 25.47 -32.52 -70.28
#